data_AF-A0A0J6EAA3-F1
#
_entry.id   AF-A0A0J6EAA3-F1
#
_cell.length_a   1.000
_cell.length_b   1.000
_cell.length_c   1.000
_cell.angle_alpha   90.00
_cell.angle_beta   90.00
_cell.angle_gamma   90.00
#
_symmetry.space_group_name_H-M   'P 1'
#
loop_
_entity.id
_entity.type
_entity.pdbx_description
1 polymer ?
#
loop_
_entity_poly.entity_id
_entity_poly.type
_entity_poly.pdbx_seq_one_letter_code
_entity_poly.pdbx_strand_id
1 'polypeptide(L)'
;MLLPLPRAARHLLPGACVVLGLTAGGGSPAAFANESSQATVLAAIREVWPQEHHDSAIRLAKLESGLSPTARGCAGACLGLFQIHYSANRRMLAAMGIDRPERLLDPVVNSAVAYEMFRQSGWRPWGGKP
;
A
#
# COMPACT_ATOMS: atom_id res chain seq x y z
N MET A 1 -37.20 57.44 -4.23
CA MET A 1 -36.29 57.96 -3.17
C MET A 1 -34.89 57.47 -3.49
N LEU A 2 -34.15 58.24 -4.29
CA LEU A 2 -33.15 59.24 -3.88
C LEU A 2 -31.76 58.60 -3.72
N LEU A 3 -31.01 58.63 -4.84
CA LEU A 3 -29.54 58.72 -4.85
C LEU A 3 -29.10 60.06 -4.22
N PRO A 4 -27.87 60.16 -3.70
CA PRO A 4 -26.81 60.73 -4.55
C PRO A 4 -25.41 60.08 -4.42
N LEU A 5 -24.70 60.08 -5.56
CA LEU A 5 -23.24 59.98 -5.77
C LEU A 5 -22.58 61.38 -5.54
N PRO A 6 -21.31 61.74 -5.93
CA PRO A 6 -20.14 60.98 -6.44
C PRO A 6 -18.76 61.47 -5.88
N ARG A 7 -17.66 60.78 -6.23
CA ARG A 7 -16.54 61.30 -7.06
C ARG A 7 -15.39 60.27 -7.11
N ALA A 8 -15.16 59.65 -8.27
CA ALA A 8 -14.17 60.04 -9.29
C ALA A 8 -12.78 59.47 -8.97
N ALA A 9 -12.38 58.36 -9.60
CA ALA A 9 -11.77 58.27 -10.93
C ALA A 9 -10.25 58.41 -10.89
N ARG A 10 -9.56 57.36 -11.36
CA ARG A 10 -8.26 57.34 -12.07
C ARG A 10 -7.91 55.88 -12.31
N HIS A 11 -8.22 55.35 -13.49
CA HIS A 11 -7.26 55.16 -14.59
C HIS A 11 -6.10 54.24 -14.21
N LEU A 12 -6.11 53.02 -14.74
CA LEU A 12 -5.09 52.45 -15.65
C LEU A 12 -5.27 50.92 -15.71
N LEU A 13 -5.87 50.42 -16.79
CA LEU A 13 -5.41 49.18 -17.43
C LEU A 13 -4.16 49.53 -18.26
N PRO A 14 -3.31 48.60 -18.72
CA PRO A 14 -3.44 47.15 -18.71
C PRO A 14 -2.17 46.41 -18.24
N GLY A 15 -2.32 45.16 -17.80
CA GLY A 15 -1.17 44.33 -17.45
C GLY A 15 -1.59 42.91 -17.18
N ALA A 16 -2.31 42.30 -18.12
CA ALA A 16 -2.56 40.87 -18.11
C ALA A 16 -1.23 40.15 -18.36
N CYS A 17 -0.43 39.97 -17.31
CA CYS A 17 0.47 38.83 -17.24
C CYS A 17 -0.41 37.60 -17.04
N VAL A 18 -0.85 37.01 -18.15
CA VAL A 18 -1.27 35.61 -18.16
C VAL A 18 -0.03 34.80 -17.80
N VAL A 19 0.15 34.57 -16.50
CA VAL A 19 1.07 33.55 -16.04
C VAL A 19 0.41 32.24 -16.45
N LEU A 20 0.87 31.67 -17.57
CA LEU A 20 0.72 30.25 -17.85
C LEU A 20 1.47 29.52 -16.73
N GLY A 21 0.78 29.35 -15.61
CA GLY A 21 1.18 28.44 -14.56
C GLY A 21 1.09 27.05 -15.15
N LEU A 22 2.21 26.56 -15.69
CA LEU A 22 2.48 25.14 -15.73
C LEU A 22 2.41 24.69 -14.27
N THR A 23 1.26 24.17 -13.84
CA THR A 23 1.20 23.43 -12.58
C THR A 23 1.98 22.15 -12.82
N ALA A 24 3.30 22.21 -12.64
CA ALA A 24 4.08 21.02 -12.34
C ALA A 24 3.43 20.44 -11.08
N GLY A 25 2.70 19.33 -11.25
CA GLY A 25 2.12 18.57 -10.15
C GLY A 25 3.24 18.08 -9.26
N GLY A 26 3.66 18.91 -8.31
CA GLY A 26 4.60 18.55 -7.26
C GLY A 26 3.87 17.68 -6.26
N GLY A 27 3.91 16.36 -6.46
CA GLY A 27 3.60 15.43 -5.39
C GLY A 27 4.49 15.73 -4.19
N SER A 28 3.95 15.65 -2.98
CA SER A 28 4.76 15.79 -1.77
C SER A 28 5.81 14.67 -1.71
N PRO A 29 7.03 14.90 -1.21
CA PRO A 29 8.05 13.85 -1.07
C PRO A 29 7.56 12.62 -0.29
N ALA A 30 6.63 12.80 0.66
CA ALA A 30 5.96 11.71 1.37
C ALA A 30 5.05 10.86 0.48
N ALA A 31 4.38 11.45 -0.52
CA ALA A 31 3.55 10.72 -1.48
C ALA A 31 4.43 9.86 -2.40
N PHE A 32 5.50 10.41 -2.95
CA PHE A 32 6.46 9.66 -3.77
C PHE A 32 7.17 8.55 -2.99
N ALA A 33 7.49 8.78 -1.71
CA ALA A 33 8.06 7.75 -0.84
C ALA A 33 7.06 6.62 -0.58
N ASN A 34 5.77 6.93 -0.36
CA ASN A 34 4.72 5.93 -0.19
C ASN A 34 4.47 5.15 -1.50
N GLU A 35 4.43 5.82 -2.65
CA GLU A 35 4.30 5.16 -3.97
C GLU A 35 5.47 4.23 -4.26
N SER A 36 6.71 4.68 -4.00
CA SER A 36 7.90 3.84 -4.13
C SER A 36 7.90 2.65 -3.17
N SER A 37 7.43 2.86 -1.93
CA SER A 37 7.28 1.79 -0.94
C SER A 37 6.23 0.77 -1.38
N GLN A 38 5.08 1.23 -1.91
CA GLN A 38 4.06 0.34 -2.44
C GLN A 38 4.53 -0.40 -3.70
N ALA A 39 5.27 0.26 -4.60
CA ALA A 39 5.86 -0.39 -5.76
C ALA A 39 6.82 -1.52 -5.35
N THR A 40 7.61 -1.31 -4.29
CA THR A 40 8.51 -2.32 -3.71
C THR A 40 7.71 -3.50 -3.13
N VAL A 41 6.62 -3.25 -2.42
CA VAL A 41 5.72 -4.30 -1.90
C VAL A 41 5.08 -5.12 -3.04
N LEU A 42 4.59 -4.45 -4.08
CA LEU A 42 4.00 -5.12 -5.23
C LEU A 42 5.04 -5.97 -5.98
N ALA A 43 6.27 -5.49 -6.12
CA ALA A 43 7.37 -6.25 -6.70
C ALA A 43 7.67 -7.51 -5.89
N ALA A 44 7.72 -7.42 -4.56
CA ALA A 44 7.94 -8.56 -3.67
C ALA A 44 6.85 -9.65 -3.80
N ILE A 45 5.57 -9.25 -3.92
CA ILE A 45 4.48 -10.21 -4.17
C ILE A 45 4.67 -10.89 -5.53
N ARG A 46 4.99 -10.12 -6.58
CA ARG A 46 5.16 -10.62 -7.96
C ARG A 46 6.41 -11.48 -8.16
N GLU A 47 7.45 -11.27 -7.36
CA GLU A 47 8.66 -12.09 -7.33
C GLU A 47 8.35 -13.52 -6.89
N VAL A 48 7.43 -13.68 -5.94
CA VAL A 48 7.13 -14.97 -5.32
C VAL A 48 5.97 -15.69 -6.00
N TRP A 49 4.89 -14.97 -6.29
CA TRP A 49 3.66 -15.58 -6.77
C TRP A 49 3.70 -15.80 -8.29
N PRO A 50 3.15 -16.91 -8.81
CA PRO A 50 2.93 -17.09 -10.24
C PRO A 50 2.06 -15.98 -10.84
N GLN A 51 2.28 -15.65 -12.12
CA GLN A 51 1.63 -14.52 -12.79
C GLN A 51 0.10 -14.60 -12.73
N GLU A 52 -0.46 -15.81 -12.89
CA GLU A 52 -1.90 -16.09 -12.82
C GLU A 52 -2.52 -15.78 -11.45
N HIS A 53 -1.71 -15.60 -10.41
CA HIS A 53 -2.15 -15.29 -9.05
C HIS A 53 -1.72 -13.91 -8.55
N HIS A 54 -1.03 -13.10 -9.36
CA HIS A 54 -0.58 -11.76 -8.95
C HIS A 54 -1.75 -10.89 -8.45
N ASP A 55 -2.82 -10.80 -9.24
CA ASP A 55 -3.96 -9.92 -8.91
C ASP A 55 -4.72 -10.38 -7.67
N SER A 56 -4.84 -11.69 -7.47
CA SER A 56 -5.40 -12.26 -6.24
C SER A 56 -4.48 -11.96 -5.06
N ALA A 57 -3.21 -12.36 -5.09
CA ALA A 57 -2.29 -12.12 -3.98
C ALA A 57 -2.22 -10.65 -3.55
N ILE A 58 -2.24 -9.71 -4.51
CA ILE A 58 -2.27 -8.26 -4.24
C ILE A 58 -3.59 -7.85 -3.59
N ARG A 59 -4.74 -8.38 -4.05
CA ARG A 59 -6.06 -8.11 -3.47
C ARG A 59 -6.12 -8.58 -2.02
N LEU A 60 -5.69 -9.80 -1.74
CA LEU A 60 -5.63 -10.33 -0.38
C LEU A 60 -4.71 -9.47 0.51
N ALA A 61 -3.48 -9.19 0.05
CA ALA A 61 -2.54 -8.38 0.83
C ALA A 61 -3.10 -6.98 1.14
N LYS A 62 -3.87 -6.39 0.21
CA LYS A 62 -4.58 -5.12 0.44
C LYS A 62 -5.70 -5.25 1.47
N LEU A 63 -6.46 -6.36 1.46
CA LEU A 63 -7.50 -6.63 2.45
C LEU A 63 -6.94 -6.88 3.85
N GLU A 64 -5.84 -7.63 3.94
CA GLU A 64 -5.25 -8.08 5.21
C GLU A 64 -4.43 -6.98 5.89
N SER A 65 -3.67 -6.19 5.12
CA SER A 65 -2.70 -5.24 5.69
C SER A 65 -2.73 -3.84 5.08
N GLY A 66 -3.55 -3.61 4.04
CA GLY A 66 -3.45 -2.39 3.24
C GLY A 66 -2.12 -2.27 2.50
N LEU A 67 -1.49 -3.41 2.14
CA LEU A 67 -0.14 -3.49 1.58
C LEU A 67 0.98 -2.99 2.52
N SER A 68 0.76 -3.06 3.83
CA SER A 68 1.77 -2.69 4.82
C SER A 68 2.58 -3.92 5.27
N PRO A 69 3.88 -4.03 4.91
CA PRO A 69 4.70 -5.19 5.24
C PRO A 69 4.99 -5.31 6.73
N THR A 70 4.85 -4.22 7.49
CA THR A 70 5.06 -4.21 8.95
C THR A 70 3.75 -4.27 9.74
N ALA A 71 2.62 -4.56 9.10
CA ALA A 71 1.32 -4.66 9.77
C ALA A 71 1.32 -5.74 10.85
N ARG A 72 0.66 -5.45 11.96
CA ARG A 72 0.48 -6.37 13.09
C ARG A 72 -1.00 -6.43 13.47
N GLY A 73 -1.55 -7.63 13.49
CA GLY A 73 -2.94 -7.92 13.87
C GLY A 73 -3.04 -9.04 14.89
N CYS A 74 -4.26 -9.47 15.21
CA CYS A 74 -4.59 -10.53 16.19
C CYS A 74 -3.74 -10.47 17.48
N ALA A 75 -3.80 -9.34 18.18
CA ALA A 75 -3.02 -9.04 19.39
C ALA A 75 -1.49 -9.14 19.21
N GLY A 76 -0.99 -8.90 17.99
CA GLY A 76 0.43 -8.88 17.63
C GLY A 76 0.96 -10.19 17.06
N ALA A 77 0.15 -11.25 16.95
CA ALA A 77 0.58 -12.57 16.45
C ALA A 77 0.46 -12.75 14.93
N CYS A 78 -0.32 -11.89 14.26
CA CYS A 78 -0.53 -11.90 12.80
C CYS A 78 0.35 -10.83 12.18
N LEU A 79 1.17 -11.22 11.21
CA LEU A 79 2.31 -10.41 10.79
C LEU A 79 2.34 -10.22 9.27
N GLY A 80 2.67 -9.00 8.88
CA GLY A 80 2.99 -8.60 7.52
C GLY A 80 1.83 -8.61 6.54
N LEU A 81 2.18 -8.66 5.25
CA LEU A 81 1.27 -8.44 4.12
C LEU A 81 0.01 -9.32 4.16
N PHE A 82 0.19 -10.60 4.47
CA PHE A 82 -0.87 -11.62 4.47
C PHE A 82 -1.34 -12.00 5.88
N GLN A 83 -0.98 -11.19 6.89
CA GLN A 83 -1.38 -11.37 8.30
C GLN A 83 -1.19 -12.81 8.81
N ILE A 84 -0.01 -13.39 8.55
CA ILE A 84 0.30 -14.77 8.91
C ILE A 84 0.41 -14.91 10.43
N HIS A 85 -0.42 -15.79 11.00
CA HIS A 85 -0.39 -16.10 12.43
C HIS A 85 0.81 -16.98 12.77
N TYR A 86 1.85 -16.41 13.40
CA TYR A 86 3.14 -17.09 13.60
C TYR A 86 3.02 -18.39 14.41
N SER A 87 2.37 -18.34 15.58
CA SER A 87 2.27 -19.52 16.46
C SER A 87 1.44 -20.65 15.87
N ALA A 88 0.47 -20.34 15.02
CA ALA A 88 -0.40 -21.35 14.40
C ALA A 88 0.31 -22.08 13.26
N ASN A 89 1.30 -21.42 12.64
CA ASN A 89 2.07 -21.94 11.52
C ASN A 89 3.50 -22.34 11.92
N ARG A 90 3.82 -22.40 13.21
CA ARG A 90 5.20 -22.55 13.72
C ARG A 90 5.97 -23.71 13.12
N ARG A 91 5.33 -24.88 12.95
CA ARG A 91 5.99 -26.07 12.38
C ARG A 91 6.35 -25.87 10.91
N MET A 92 5.44 -25.32 10.12
CA MET A 92 5.67 -25.01 8.70
C MET A 92 6.74 -23.92 8.56
N LEU A 93 6.64 -22.86 9.36
CA LEU A 93 7.63 -21.77 9.39
C LEU A 93 9.03 -22.28 9.73
N ALA A 94 9.15 -23.15 10.73
CA ALA A 94 10.43 -23.76 11.08
C ALA A 94 11.01 -24.60 9.92
N ALA A 95 10.16 -25.33 9.18
CA ALA A 95 10.59 -26.09 8.01
C ALA A 95 11.08 -25.18 6.86
N MET A 96 10.61 -23.93 6.81
CA MET A 96 11.08 -22.88 5.89
C MET A 96 12.29 -22.09 6.43
N GLY A 97 12.84 -22.46 7.59
CA GLY A 97 13.96 -21.75 8.22
C GLY A 97 13.57 -20.43 8.90
N ILE A 98 12.27 -20.23 9.20
CA ILE A 98 11.75 -19.04 9.87
C ILE A 98 11.57 -19.35 11.36
N ASP A 99 12.54 -18.93 12.17
CA ASP A 99 12.65 -19.24 13.59
C ASP A 99 12.13 -18.14 14.52
N ARG A 100 11.82 -16.95 13.99
CA ARG A 100 11.31 -15.80 14.74
C ARG A 100 10.26 -14.99 13.96
N PRO A 101 9.27 -14.41 14.65
CA PRO A 101 8.15 -13.72 14.01
C PRO A 101 8.56 -12.53 13.15
N GLU A 102 9.63 -11.80 13.49
CA GLU A 102 10.06 -10.59 12.79
C GLU A 102 10.43 -10.85 11.33
N ARG A 103 10.79 -12.08 10.98
CA ARG A 103 11.05 -12.47 9.58
C ARG A 103 9.81 -12.29 8.71
N LEU A 104 8.60 -12.41 9.28
CA LEU A 104 7.34 -12.22 8.57
C LEU A 104 7.03 -10.73 8.29
N LEU A 105 7.86 -9.79 8.76
CA LEU A 105 7.73 -8.37 8.40
C LEU A 105 8.51 -8.01 7.13
N ASP A 106 9.32 -8.93 6.62
CA ASP A 106 9.92 -8.82 5.29
C ASP A 106 8.86 -9.20 4.24
N PRO A 107 8.60 -8.35 3.22
CA PRO A 107 7.53 -8.58 2.25
C PRO A 107 7.76 -9.82 1.38
N VAL A 108 9.01 -10.17 1.04
CA VAL A 108 9.33 -11.35 0.23
C VAL A 108 9.13 -12.60 1.07
N VAL A 109 9.64 -12.62 2.30
CA VAL A 109 9.47 -13.75 3.23
C VAL A 109 7.99 -13.97 3.55
N ASN A 110 7.23 -12.91 3.84
CA ASN A 110 5.80 -13.01 4.12
C ASN A 110 5.03 -13.55 2.92
N SER A 111 5.36 -13.06 1.70
CA SER A 111 4.76 -13.54 0.46
C SER A 111 5.08 -15.01 0.19
N ALA A 112 6.32 -15.45 0.45
CA ALA A 112 6.74 -16.84 0.28
C ALA A 112 5.97 -17.80 1.19
N VAL A 113 5.79 -17.42 2.46
CA VAL A 113 4.99 -18.20 3.41
C VAL A 113 3.52 -18.23 2.99
N ALA A 114 2.96 -17.09 2.55
CA ALA A 114 1.57 -17.05 2.08
C ALA A 114 1.36 -17.94 0.85
N TYR A 115 2.31 -17.93 -0.09
CA TYR A 115 2.26 -18.81 -1.26
C TYR A 115 2.34 -20.29 -0.88
N GLU A 116 3.18 -20.65 0.10
CA GLU A 116 3.25 -22.01 0.62
C GLU A 116 1.91 -22.46 1.26
N MET A 117 1.29 -21.60 2.07
CA MET A 117 -0.04 -21.87 2.64
C MET A 117 -1.12 -22.04 1.57
N PHE A 118 -1.05 -21.22 0.52
CA PHE A 118 -1.93 -21.30 -0.65
C PHE A 118 -1.75 -22.61 -1.42
N ARG A 119 -0.50 -23.05 -1.67
CA ARG A 119 -0.22 -24.33 -2.34
C ARG A 119 -0.81 -25.52 -1.60
N GLN A 120 -0.82 -25.47 -0.26
CA GLN A 120 -1.33 -26.56 0.57
C GLN A 120 -2.86 -26.59 0.68
N SER A 121 -3.54 -25.45 0.60
CA SER A 121 -4.95 -25.37 0.98
C SER A 121 -5.80 -24.33 0.24
N GLY A 122 -5.26 -23.75 -0.83
CA GLY A 122 -5.85 -22.62 -1.53
C GLY A 122 -6.06 -21.43 -0.58
N TRP A 123 -7.19 -20.76 -0.75
CA TRP A 123 -7.56 -19.57 0.02
C TRP A 123 -8.13 -19.87 1.41
N ARG A 124 -8.23 -21.14 1.82
CA ARG A 124 -8.85 -21.54 3.09
C ARG A 124 -8.28 -20.83 4.34
N PRO A 125 -6.97 -20.56 4.45
CA PRO A 125 -6.42 -19.85 5.61
C PRO A 125 -6.98 -18.44 5.80
N TRP A 126 -7.48 -17.83 4.72
CA TRP A 126 -8.11 -16.50 4.71
C TRP A 126 -9.62 -16.57 4.49
N GLY A 127 -10.26 -17.68 4.92
CA GLY A 127 -11.71 -17.86 4.82
C GLY A 127 -12.23 -18.03 3.40
N GLY A 128 -11.38 -18.46 2.46
CA GLY A 128 -11.74 -18.64 1.05
C GLY A 128 -11.61 -17.38 0.19
N LYS A 129 -11.02 -16.31 0.73
CA LYS A 129 -10.83 -15.04 0.02
C LYS A 129 -9.51 -15.02 -0.77
N PRO A 130 -9.51 -14.56 -2.02
CA PRO A 130 -8.33 -14.07 -2.71
C PRO A 130 -8.10 -12.58 -2.47
#